data_AF-A0A7L5G570-F1
#
_entry.id   AF-A0A7L5G570-F1
#
_cell.length_a   1.000
_cell.length_b   1.000
_cell.length_c   1.000
_cell.angle_alpha   90.00
_cell.angle_beta   90.00
_cell.angle_gamma   90.00
#
_symmetry.space_group_name_H-M   'P 1'
#
loop_
_entity.id
_entity.type
_entity.pdbx_description
1 polymer ?
#
loop_
_entity_poly.entity_id
_entity_poly.type
_entity_poly.pdbx_seq_one_letter_code
_entity_poly.pdbx_strand_id
1 'polypeptide(L)' 'MDIDWDALANNAGEQTDQQFHEEIAKLTSMNTTDIEPFNLAGNISNANAVKVLQEINDATKSNNEKATAITNIDNGVGFW' A
#
# COMPACT_ATOMS: atom_id res chain seq x y z
N MET A 1 -15.46 -37.21 -10.46
CA MET A 1 -14.95 -36.46 -9.30
C MET A 1 -15.67 -35.14 -9.35
N ASP A 2 -16.51 -34.85 -8.37
CA ASP A 2 -17.28 -33.61 -8.35
C ASP A 2 -16.36 -32.48 -7.88
N ILE A 3 -16.41 -31.33 -8.54
CA ILE A 3 -15.59 -30.18 -8.14
C ILE A 3 -16.29 -29.51 -6.97
N ASP A 4 -15.59 -29.41 -5.84
CA ASP A 4 -16.06 -28.65 -4.69
C ASP A 4 -15.81 -27.16 -4.94
N TRP A 5 -16.81 -26.51 -5.54
CA TRP A 5 -16.76 -25.09 -5.89
C TRP A 5 -16.73 -24.18 -4.66
N ASP A 6 -17.33 -24.61 -3.54
CA ASP A 6 -17.36 -23.83 -2.30
C ASP A 6 -15.97 -23.82 -1.64
N ALA A 7 -15.30 -24.97 -1.60
CA ALA A 7 -13.92 -25.06 -1.12
C ALA A 7 -12.96 -24.23 -1.99
N LEU A 8 -13.16 -24.23 -3.32
CA LEU A 8 -12.36 -23.42 -4.24
C LEU A 8 -12.57 -21.92 -4.02
N ALA A 9 -13.82 -21.49 -3.79
CA ALA A 9 -14.16 -20.10 -3.53
C ALA A 9 -13.57 -19.61 -2.20
N ASN A 10 -13.66 -20.40 -1.14
CA ASN A 10 -13.05 -20.06 0.16
C ASN A 10 -11.53 -19.91 0.05
N ASN A 11 -10.87 -20.84 -0.64
CA ASN A 11 -9.42 -20.79 -0.82
C ASN A 11 -9.00 -19.56 -1.65
N ALA A 12 -9.76 -19.20 -2.68
CA ALA A 12 -9.52 -17.98 -3.44
C ALA A 12 -9.72 -16.70 -2.59
N GLY A 13 -10.69 -16.69 -1.68
CA GLY A 13 -10.91 -15.62 -0.71
C GLY A 13 -9.70 -15.46 0.22
N GLU A 14 -9.28 -16.53 0.87
CA GLU A 14 -8.14 -16.55 1.78
C GLU A 14 -6.84 -16.09 1.09
N GLN A 15 -6.57 -16.56 -0.13
CA GLN A 15 -5.41 -16.13 -0.91
C GLN A 15 -5.47 -14.64 -1.26
N THR A 16 -6.65 -14.12 -1.60
CA THR A 16 -6.84 -12.71 -1.93
C THR A 16 -6.59 -11.83 -0.71
N ASP A 17 -7.10 -12.23 0.45
CA ASP A 17 -6.91 -11.49 1.71
C ASP A 17 -5.45 -11.53 2.16
N GLN A 18 -4.77 -12.67 2.02
CA GLN A 18 -3.34 -12.77 2.32
C GLN A 18 -2.51 -11.83 1.43
N GLN A 19 -2.73 -11.85 0.12
CA GLN A 19 -2.01 -10.98 -0.81
C GLN A 19 -2.26 -9.50 -0.51
N PHE A 20 -3.48 -9.15 -0.14
CA PHE A 20 -3.82 -7.80 0.28
C PHE A 20 -3.05 -7.39 1.54
N HIS A 21 -3.08 -8.21 2.60
CA HIS A 21 -2.35 -7.93 3.83
C HIS A 21 -0.85 -7.75 3.61
N GLU A 22 -0.24 -8.59 2.76
CA GLU A 22 1.17 -8.47 2.41
C GLU A 22 1.48 -7.15 1.68
N GLU A 23 0.62 -6.72 0.76
CA GLU A 23 0.84 -5.47 0.01
C GLU A 23 0.67 -4.23 0.89
N ILE A 24 -0.33 -4.21 1.76
CA ILE A 24 -0.52 -3.14 2.74
C ILE A 24 0.67 -3.09 3.71
N ALA A 25 1.16 -4.23 4.20
CA ALA A 25 2.32 -4.29 5.08
C ALA A 25 3.64 -3.88 4.40
N LYS A 26 3.74 -3.95 3.07
CA LYS A 26 4.88 -3.40 2.32
C LYS A 26 4.81 -1.89 2.16
N LEU A 27 3.59 -1.37 1.97
CA LEU A 27 3.35 0.07 1.74
C LEU A 27 3.30 0.86 3.05
N THR A 28 3.01 0.19 4.15
CA THR A 28 2.85 0.78 5.48
C THR A 28 3.78 0.09 6.47
N SER A 29 4.14 0.75 7.58
CA SER A 29 4.83 0.08 8.69
C SER A 29 3.87 -0.62 9.65
N MET A 30 2.63 -0.92 9.22
CA MET A 30 1.60 -1.53 10.06
C MET A 30 1.82 -3.03 10.18
N ASN A 31 1.55 -3.58 11.36
CA ASN A 31 1.47 -5.02 11.53
C ASN A 31 0.19 -5.54 10.89
N THR A 32 0.23 -6.77 10.38
CA THR A 32 -0.91 -7.42 9.71
C THR A 32 -2.17 -7.47 10.58
N THR A 33 -2.02 -7.56 11.90
CA THR A 33 -3.12 -7.49 12.88
C THR A 33 -3.84 -6.14 12.94
N ASP A 34 -3.21 -5.06 12.49
CA ASP A 34 -3.78 -3.70 12.47
C ASP A 34 -4.43 -3.37 11.10
N ILE A 35 -4.26 -4.25 10.10
CA ILE A 35 -4.81 -4.07 8.74
C ILE A 35 -6.27 -4.53 8.66
N GLU A 36 -6.63 -5.57 9.41
CA GLU A 36 -7.99 -6.14 9.46
C GLU A 36 -9.06 -5.11 9.92
N PRO A 37 -8.82 -4.29 10.96
CA PRO A 37 -9.73 -3.21 11.36
C PRO A 37 -9.83 -2.08 10.33
N PHE A 38 -8.74 -1.78 9.61
CA PHE A 38 -8.73 -0.78 8.54
C PHE A 38 -9.64 -1.21 7.38
N ASN A 39 -9.69 -2.51 7.10
CA ASN A 39 -10.54 -3.09 6.08
C ASN A 39 -12.04 -3.05 6.45
N LEU A 40 -12.36 -3.34 7.72
CA LEU A 40 -13.75 -3.31 8.22
C LEU A 40 -14.34 -1.90 8.34
N ALA A 41 -13.50 -0.88 8.56
CA ALA A 41 -13.94 0.51 8.74
C ALA A 41 -14.19 1.25 7.41
N GLY A 42 -13.54 0.81 6.33
CA GLY A 42 -13.64 1.44 5.02
C GLY A 42 -14.61 0.67 4.13
N ASN A 43 -15.68 1.31 3.67
CA ASN A 43 -16.57 0.76 2.63
C ASN A 43 -15.89 0.77 1.24
N ILE A 44 -14.66 0.28 1.16
CA ILE A 44 -13.72 0.35 0.04
C ILE A 44 -13.18 -1.07 -0.17
N SER A 45 -13.10 -1.51 -1.43
CA SER A 45 -12.54 -2.82 -1.74
C SER A 45 -11.03 -2.87 -1.47
N ASN A 46 -10.52 -4.06 -1.11
CA ASN A 46 -9.09 -4.35 -0.93
C ASN A 46 -8.24 -3.75 -2.07
N ALA A 47 -8.64 -3.97 -3.34
CA ALA A 47 -7.93 -3.48 -4.50
C ALA A 47 -7.83 -1.94 -4.55
N ASN A 48 -8.87 -1.22 -4.13
CA ASN A 48 -8.86 0.23 -4.09
C ASN A 48 -8.05 0.75 -2.91
N ALA A 49 -8.05 0.06 -1.76
CA ALA A 49 -7.24 0.42 -0.61
C ALA A 49 -5.73 0.36 -0.95
N VAL A 50 -5.30 -0.70 -1.65
CA VAL A 50 -3.90 -0.79 -2.15
C VAL A 50 -3.56 0.39 -3.06
N LYS A 51 -4.42 0.72 -4.03
CA LYS A 51 -4.16 1.84 -4.96
C LYS A 51 -3.99 3.17 -4.25
N VAL A 52 -4.84 3.47 -3.26
CA VAL A 52 -4.75 4.71 -2.48
C VAL A 52 -3.42 4.77 -1.72
N LEU A 53 -2.99 3.66 -1.10
CA LEU A 53 -1.73 3.61 -0.37
C LEU A 53 -0.51 3.71 -1.29
N GLN A 54 -0.57 3.12 -2.49
CA GLN A 54 0.45 3.28 -3.52
C GLN A 54 0.59 4.75 -3.93
N GLU A 55 -0.52 5.44 -4.22
CA GLU A 55 -0.50 6.85 -4.59
C GLU A 55 0.09 7.74 -3.48
N ILE A 56 -0.26 7.47 -2.21
CA ILE A 56 0.31 8.17 -1.06
C ILE A 56 1.82 7.95 -0.98
N ASN A 57 2.28 6.69 -1.07
CA ASN A 57 3.69 6.33 -1.03
C ASN A 57 4.50 7.00 -2.15
N ASP A 58 3.96 7.01 -3.36
CA ASP A 58 4.61 7.62 -4.53
C ASP A 58 4.67 9.14 -4.40
N ALA A 59 3.60 9.78 -3.91
CA ALA A 59 3.60 11.21 -3.60
C ALA A 59 4.62 11.56 -2.50
N THR A 60 4.73 10.73 -1.45
CA THR A 60 5.73 10.90 -0.38
C THR A 60 7.16 10.80 -0.93
N LYS A 61 7.45 9.80 -1.78
CA LYS A 61 8.76 9.68 -2.44
C LYS A 61 9.09 10.90 -3.29
N SER A 62 8.15 11.33 -4.14
CA SER A 62 8.32 12.51 -4.98
C SER A 62 8.59 13.77 -4.16
N ASN A 63 7.92 13.93 -3.02
CA ASN A 63 8.15 15.06 -2.11
C ASN A 63 9.55 15.02 -1.46
N ASN A 64 10.04 13.85 -1.06
CA ASN A 64 11.39 13.69 -0.52
C ASN A 64 12.47 14.02 -1.57
N GLU A 65 12.27 13.62 -2.82
CA GLU A 65 13.14 13.97 -3.94
C GLU A 65 13.16 15.48 -4.19
N LYS A 66 11.98 16.12 -4.19
CA LYS A 66 11.86 17.59 -4.30
C LYS A 66 12.56 18.31 -3.15
N ALA A 67 12.36 17.86 -1.91
CA ALA A 67 13.03 18.45 -0.74
C ALA A 67 14.56 18.33 -0.85
N THR A 68 15.07 17.19 -1.30
CA THR A 68 16.50 16.97 -1.53
C THR A 68 17.04 17.92 -2.61
N ALA A 69 16.31 18.10 -3.72
CA ALA A 69 16.67 19.04 -4.77
C ALA A 69 16.72 20.49 -4.26
N ILE A 70 15.77 20.90 -3.41
CA ILE A 70 15.74 22.23 -2.77
C ILE A 70 16.97 22.42 -1.87
N THR A 71 17.29 21.46 -1.01
CA THR A 71 18.49 21.52 -0.16
C THR A 71 19.78 21.68 -0.98
N ASN A 72 19.85 21.02 -2.15
CA ASN A 72 20.99 21.17 -3.05
C ASN A 72 21.04 22.52 -3.77
N ILE A 73 19.89 23.19 -3.98
CA ILE A 73 19.83 24.57 -4.49
C ILE A 73 20.32 25.56 -3.41
N ASP A 74 19.90 25.38 -2.16
CA ASP A 74 20.37 26.21 -1.02
C ASP A 74 21.90 26.10 -0.84
N ASN A 75 22.45 24.90 -1.07
CA ASN A 75 23.90 24.68 -1.07
C ASN A 75 24.60 25.04 -2.40
N GLY A 76 23.85 25.50 -3.41
CA GLY A 76 24.28 25.51 -4.82
C GLY A 76 24.21 26.85 -5.56
N VAL A 77 23.62 27.91 -4.99
CA VAL A 77 23.93 29.28 -5.47
C VAL A 77 25.27 29.72 -4.89
N GLY A 78 26.35 29.19 -5.48
CA GLY A 78 27.63 29.88 -5.48
C GLY A 78 27.43 31.23 -6.14
N PHE A 79 27.20 32.26 -5.34
CA PHE A 79 27.39 33.64 -5.78
C PHE A 79 28.88 33.79 -6.06
N TRP A 80 29.20 33.92 -7.35
CA TRP A 80 30.50 34.40 -7.83
C TRP A 80 30.80 35.80 -7.29
#